data_AF-A0A3N5PY28-F1
#
_entry.id   AF-A0A3N5PY28-F1
#
_cell.length_a   1.000
_cell.length_b   1.000
_cell.length_c   1.000
_cell.angle_alpha   90.00
_cell.angle_beta   90.00
_cell.angle_gamma   90.00
#
_symmetry.space_group_name_H-M   'P 1'
#
loop_
_entity.id
_entity.type
_entity.pdbx_description
1 polymer ?
#
loop_
_entity_poly.entity_id
_entity_poly.type
_entity_poly.pdbx_seq_one_letter_code
_entity_poly.pdbx_strand_id
1 'polypeptide(L)'
;MGFSTILDILGSVVISGMLMLILMRMSDANTENVFNNGAELSLQQNLAVSAMILENDFRKIGYCKNYNLMPTTAVIVTATDSSISFLTDVDDAGAVDTLHYYLGST
;
A
#
# COMPACT_ATOMS: atom_id res chain seq x y z
N MET A 1 -58.32 -6.61 26.01
CA MET A 1 -57.66 -7.33 24.89
C MET A 1 -57.04 -6.33 23.90
N GLY A 2 -57.78 -5.40 23.28
CA GLY A 2 -57.21 -4.50 22.25
C GLY A 2 -56.21 -3.41 22.71
N PHE A 3 -56.33 -2.88 23.94
CA PHE A 3 -55.42 -1.81 24.43
C PHE A 3 -53.99 -2.29 24.67
N SER A 4 -53.82 -3.51 25.19
CA SER A 4 -52.50 -4.14 25.38
C SER A 4 -51.80 -4.35 24.04
N THR A 5 -52.55 -4.81 23.03
CA THR A 5 -52.01 -5.02 21.68
C THR A 5 -51.52 -3.72 21.03
N ILE A 6 -52.21 -2.61 21.25
CA ILE A 6 -51.78 -1.29 20.76
C ILE A 6 -50.48 -0.86 21.44
N LEU A 7 -50.35 -1.06 22.75
CA LEU A 7 -49.11 -0.76 23.48
C LEU A 7 -47.93 -1.62 23.02
N ASP A 8 -48.15 -2.91 22.75
CA ASP A 8 -47.11 -3.81 22.24
C ASP A 8 -46.64 -3.41 20.82
N ILE A 9 -47.57 -2.98 19.95
CA ILE A 9 -47.23 -2.47 18.62
C ILE A 9 -46.41 -1.17 18.74
N LEU A 10 -46.80 -0.24 19.62
CA LEU A 10 -46.05 1.01 19.81
C LEU A 10 -44.66 0.75 20.39
N GLY A 11 -44.53 -0.14 21.37
CA GLY A 11 -43.25 -0.53 21.95
C GLY A 11 -42.30 -1.17 20.93
N SER A 12 -42.82 -2.07 20.09
CA SER A 12 -42.02 -2.72 19.05
C SER A 12 -41.59 -1.75 17.94
N VAL A 13 -42.41 -0.77 17.58
CA VAL A 13 -42.03 0.28 16.61
C VAL A 13 -40.90 1.14 17.14
N VAL A 14 -40.93 1.52 18.42
CA VAL A 14 -39.85 2.33 19.04
C VAL A 14 -38.54 1.55 19.08
N ILE A 15 -38.57 0.28 19.50
CA ILE A 15 -37.37 -0.57 19.55
C ILE A 15 -36.82 -0.80 18.14
N SER A 16 -37.67 -1.11 17.16
CA SER A 16 -37.29 -1.29 15.76
C SER A 16 -36.70 -0.01 15.16
N GLY A 17 -37.28 1.15 15.46
CA GLY A 17 -36.77 2.45 15.03
C GLY A 17 -35.36 2.74 15.56
N MET A 18 -35.10 2.44 16.84
CA MET A 18 -33.75 2.59 17.42
C MET A 18 -32.74 1.65 16.77
N LEU A 19 -33.12 0.39 16.56
CA LEU A 19 -32.29 -0.59 15.85
C LEU A 19 -31.97 -0.13 14.43
N MET A 20 -32.96 0.41 13.71
CA MET A 20 -32.78 0.94 12.36
C MET A 20 -31.76 2.09 12.34
N LEU A 21 -31.84 3.02 13.29
CA LEU A 21 -30.88 4.13 13.39
C LEU A 21 -29.45 3.64 13.66
N ILE A 22 -29.29 2.60 14.49
CA ILE A 22 -27.98 1.99 14.74
C ILE A 22 -27.43 1.35 13.46
N LEU A 23 -28.27 0.61 12.73
CA LEU A 23 -27.87 -0.03 11.46
C LEU A 23 -27.49 1.01 10.40
N MET A 24 -28.24 2.11 10.29
CA MET A 24 -27.91 3.21 9.37
C MET A 24 -26.53 3.81 9.68
N ARG A 25 -26.28 4.15 10.96
CA ARG A 25 -24.96 4.67 11.37
C ARG A 25 -23.82 3.69 11.11
N MET A 26 -24.06 2.40 11.36
CA MET A 26 -23.08 1.36 11.07
C MET A 26 -22.82 1.25 9.56
N SER A 27 -23.85 1.36 8.72
CA SER A 27 -23.72 1.34 7.26
C SER A 27 -22.90 2.52 6.75
N ASP A 28 -23.14 3.73 7.28
CA ASP A 28 -22.38 4.91 6.91
C ASP A 28 -20.92 4.77 7.32
N ALA A 29 -20.66 4.37 8.57
CA ALA A 29 -19.30 4.13 9.06
C ALA A 29 -18.58 3.03 8.28
N ASN A 30 -19.27 1.96 7.87
CA ASN A 30 -18.67 0.91 7.08
C ASN A 30 -18.33 1.38 5.66
N THR A 31 -19.19 2.19 5.06
CA THR A 31 -18.94 2.77 3.73
C THR A 31 -17.71 3.68 3.76
N GLU A 32 -17.62 4.55 4.77
CA GLU A 32 -16.46 5.41 4.98
C GLU A 32 -15.18 4.60 5.21
N ASN A 33 -15.24 3.57 6.05
CA ASN A 33 -14.08 2.70 6.30
C ASN A 33 -13.64 1.95 5.04
N VAL A 34 -14.56 1.42 4.25
CA VAL A 34 -14.22 0.73 2.99
C VAL A 34 -13.61 1.71 2.00
N PHE A 35 -14.15 2.93 1.90
CA PHE A 35 -13.61 3.93 0.98
C PHE A 35 -12.21 4.40 1.40
N ASN A 36 -12.04 4.80 2.66
CA ASN A 36 -10.77 5.31 3.16
C ASN A 36 -9.69 4.21 3.21
N ASN A 37 -9.99 3.08 3.86
CA ASN A 37 -9.02 1.99 3.99
C ASN A 37 -8.79 1.26 2.66
N GLY A 38 -9.82 1.17 1.80
CA GLY A 38 -9.68 0.55 0.47
C GLY A 38 -8.84 1.40 -0.47
N ALA A 39 -9.03 2.72 -0.48
CA ALA A 39 -8.18 3.62 -1.26
C ALA A 39 -6.74 3.60 -0.76
N GLU A 40 -6.53 3.63 0.56
CA GLU A 40 -5.19 3.56 1.15
C GLU A 40 -4.49 2.22 0.84
N LEU A 41 -5.20 1.09 0.97
CA LEU A 41 -4.67 -0.22 0.60
C LEU A 41 -4.31 -0.27 -0.89
N SER A 42 -5.16 0.26 -1.77
CA SER A 42 -4.89 0.30 -3.21
C SER A 42 -3.65 1.15 -3.52
N LEU A 43 -3.49 2.30 -2.86
CA LEU A 43 -2.29 3.13 -3.00
C LEU A 43 -1.04 2.39 -2.54
N GLN A 44 -1.07 1.73 -1.38
CA GLN A 44 0.06 0.95 -0.87
C GLN A 44 0.44 -0.18 -1.83
N GLN A 45 -0.55 -0.91 -2.37
CA GLN A 45 -0.31 -1.96 -3.37
C GLN A 45 0.31 -1.40 -4.65
N ASN A 46 -0.22 -0.29 -5.17
CA ASN A 46 0.33 0.35 -6.36
C ASN A 46 1.77 0.84 -6.14
N LEU A 47 2.06 1.44 -4.97
CA LEU A 47 3.41 1.86 -4.61
C LEU A 47 4.39 0.69 -4.53
N ALA A 48 3.97 -0.43 -3.92
CA ALA A 48 4.79 -1.65 -3.87
C ALA A 48 5.08 -2.21 -5.28
N VAL A 49 4.08 -2.21 -6.17
CA VAL A 49 4.27 -2.62 -7.57
C VAL A 49 5.22 -1.68 -8.32
N SER A 50 5.06 -0.37 -8.17
CA SER A 50 5.97 0.61 -8.75
C SER A 50 7.41 0.41 -8.25
N ALA A 51 7.60 0.15 -6.96
CA ALA A 51 8.91 -0.14 -6.40
C ALA A 51 9.52 -1.42 -7.00
N MET A 52 8.75 -2.50 -7.15
CA MET A 52 9.22 -3.73 -7.79
C MET A 52 9.62 -3.53 -9.26
N ILE A 53 8.85 -2.72 -10.00
CA ILE A 53 9.19 -2.39 -11.40
C ILE A 53 10.51 -1.62 -11.45
N LEU A 54 10.65 -0.59 -10.61
CA LEU A 54 11.89 0.19 -10.52
C LEU A 54 13.08 -0.69 -10.16
N GLU A 55 12.99 -1.55 -9.15
CA GLU A 55 14.09 -2.45 -8.78
C GLU A 55 14.47 -3.39 -9.93
N ASN A 56 13.48 -3.93 -10.65
CA ASN A 56 13.73 -4.79 -11.80
C ASN A 56 14.39 -4.04 -12.97
N ASP A 57 14.08 -2.77 -13.15
CA ASP A 57 14.74 -1.93 -14.15
C ASP A 57 16.17 -1.60 -13.72
N PHE A 58 16.41 -1.23 -12.45
CA PHE A 58 17.76 -1.03 -11.91
C PHE A 58 18.62 -2.29 -12.00
N ARG A 59 18.04 -3.48 -11.84
CA ARG A 59 18.76 -4.76 -12.06
C ARG A 59 19.26 -4.95 -13.49
N LYS A 60 18.64 -4.28 -14.45
CA LYS A 60 19.01 -4.33 -15.87
C LYS A 60 19.89 -3.15 -16.28
N ILE A 61 20.15 -2.21 -15.38
CA ILE A 61 21.03 -1.07 -15.64
C ILE A 61 22.48 -1.53 -15.42
N GLY A 62 23.25 -1.54 -16.50
CA GLY A 62 24.66 -1.95 -16.51
C GLY A 62 24.89 -3.22 -17.32
N TYR A 63 26.15 -3.51 -17.61
CA TYR A 63 26.57 -4.74 -18.27
C TYR A 63 27.01 -5.74 -17.20
N CYS A 64 26.06 -6.28 -16.43
CA CYS A 64 26.38 -7.35 -15.48
C CYS A 64 26.83 -8.60 -16.22
N LYS A 65 28.13 -8.91 -16.15
CA LYS A 65 28.70 -10.13 -16.74
C LYS A 65 28.00 -11.38 -16.21
N ASN A 66 27.69 -11.37 -14.92
CA ASN A 66 27.02 -12.45 -14.22
C ASN A 66 25.75 -11.94 -13.52
N TYR A 67 24.67 -11.82 -14.29
CA TYR A 67 23.38 -11.35 -13.79
C TYR A 67 22.81 -12.19 -12.63
N ASN A 68 23.26 -13.44 -12.43
CA ASN A 68 22.80 -14.29 -11.32
C ASN A 68 23.31 -13.83 -9.95
N LEU A 69 24.36 -13.01 -9.91
CA LEU A 69 24.88 -12.44 -8.67
C LEU A 69 24.05 -11.25 -8.18
N MET A 70 23.24 -10.65 -9.06
CA MET A 70 22.34 -9.57 -8.68
C MET A 70 21.13 -10.12 -7.91
N PRO A 71 20.79 -9.51 -6.78
CA PRO A 71 19.60 -9.92 -6.04
C PRO A 71 18.34 -9.54 -6.84
N THR A 72 17.29 -10.35 -6.66
CA THR A 72 15.99 -10.11 -7.32
C THR A 72 15.24 -8.92 -6.70
N THR A 73 15.52 -8.61 -5.44
CA THR A 73 14.91 -7.55 -4.63
C THR A 73 15.99 -6.76 -3.90
N ALA A 74 15.70 -5.52 -3.48
CA ALA A 74 16.63 -4.65 -2.77
C ALA A 74 17.88 -4.28 -3.60
N VAL A 75 17.69 -4.09 -4.91
CA VAL A 75 18.75 -3.59 -5.81
C VAL A 75 19.10 -2.14 -5.50
N ILE A 76 18.10 -1.36 -5.08
CA ILE A 76 18.30 0.00 -4.55
C ILE A 76 18.61 -0.14 -3.06
N VAL A 77 19.83 0.24 -2.66
CA VAL A 77 20.32 0.10 -1.28
C VAL A 77 19.83 1.27 -0.42
N THR A 78 19.95 2.50 -0.94
CA THR A 78 19.45 3.71 -0.28
C THR A 78 19.03 4.73 -1.32
N ALA A 79 17.96 5.46 -1.03
CA ALA A 79 17.53 6.61 -1.81
C ALA A 79 17.13 7.72 -0.83
N THR A 80 17.70 8.90 -1.02
CA THR A 80 17.37 10.13 -0.28
C THR A 80 16.99 11.22 -1.29
N ASP A 81 16.56 12.37 -0.80
CA ASP A 81 16.15 13.50 -1.66
C ASP A 81 17.29 14.00 -2.57
N SER A 82 18.55 13.74 -2.22
CA SER A 82 19.73 14.23 -2.94
C SER A 82 20.73 13.16 -3.35
N SER A 83 20.49 11.89 -3.01
CA SER A 83 21.40 10.79 -3.35
C SER A 83 20.69 9.48 -3.60
N ILE A 84 21.28 8.63 -4.42
CA ILE A 84 20.82 7.26 -4.64
C ILE A 84 22.00 6.31 -4.69
N SER A 85 21.83 5.14 -4.09
CA SER A 85 22.81 4.07 -4.06
C SER A 85 22.17 2.78 -4.52
N PHE A 86 22.74 2.13 -5.52
CA PHE A 86 22.19 0.89 -6.08
C PHE A 86 23.29 -0.07 -6.51
N LEU A 87 22.93 -1.35 -6.59
CA LEU A 87 23.82 -2.41 -7.02
C LEU A 87 23.94 -2.43 -8.54
N THR A 88 25.15 -2.54 -9.07
CA THR A 88 25.44 -2.62 -10.51
C THR A 88 26.83 -3.23 -10.74
N ASP A 89 27.17 -3.59 -11.97
CA ASP A 89 28.50 -4.05 -12.41
C ASP A 89 28.89 -3.10 -13.54
N VAL A 90 29.60 -2.03 -13.19
CA VAL A 90 29.88 -0.93 -14.14
C VAL A 90 31.04 -1.28 -15.06
N ASP A 91 31.99 -2.09 -14.57
CA ASP A 91 33.26 -2.39 -15.24
C ASP A 91 33.32 -3.78 -15.89
N ASP A 92 32.21 -4.55 -15.90
CA ASP A 92 32.09 -5.91 -16.46
C ASP A 92 33.09 -6.90 -15.83
N ALA A 93 33.48 -6.64 -14.58
CA ALA A 93 34.36 -7.51 -13.80
C ALA A 93 33.66 -8.81 -13.37
N GLY A 94 32.32 -8.86 -13.44
CA GLY A 94 31.53 -10.00 -12.96
C GLY A 94 31.44 -10.08 -11.44
N ALA A 95 31.68 -8.95 -10.77
CA ALA A 95 31.39 -8.72 -9.36
C ALA A 95 30.27 -7.69 -9.24
N VAL A 96 29.53 -7.73 -8.12
CA VAL A 96 28.47 -6.74 -7.87
C VAL A 96 29.08 -5.58 -7.08
N ASP A 97 29.02 -4.39 -7.67
CA ASP A 97 29.43 -3.13 -7.06
C ASP A 97 28.23 -2.38 -6.50
N THR A 98 28.51 -1.40 -5.61
CA THR A 98 27.53 -0.42 -5.17
C THR A 98 27.90 0.94 -5.72
N LEU A 99 27.05 1.49 -6.59
CA LEU A 99 27.23 2.81 -7.18
C LEU A 99 26.45 3.85 -6.39
N HIS A 100 27.11 4.93 -6.03
CA HIS A 100 26.53 6.05 -5.28
C HIS A 100 26.50 7.31 -6.16
N TYR A 101 25.31 7.87 -6.38
CA TYR A 101 25.10 9.12 -7.09
C TYR A 101 24.59 10.22 -6.14
N TYR A 102 25.03 11.45 -6.37
CA TYR A 102 24.65 12.65 -5.61
C TYR A 102 24.31 13.79 -6.57
N LEU A 103 23.32 14.62 -6.21
CA LEU A 103 22.89 15.76 -7.02
C LEU A 103 23.78 17.02 -6.88
N GLY A 104 24.75 17.02 -5.96
CA GLY A 104 25.63 18.17 -5.69
C GLY A 104 27.03 17.74 -5.26
N SER A 105 27.92 18.72 -5.07
CA SER A 105 29.25 18.48 -4.51
C SER A 105 29.10 18.04 -3.06
N THR A 106 29.48 16.81 -2.78
CA THR A 106 29.69 16.26 -1.43
C THR A 106 30.47 17.22 -0.55
#